data_AF-A0A969UG42-F1
#
_entry.id   AF-A0A969UG42-F1
#
_cell.length_a   1.000
_cell.length_b   1.000
_cell.length_c   1.000
_cell.angle_alpha   90.00
_cell.angle_beta   90.00
_cell.angle_gamma   90.00
#
_symmetry.space_group_name_H-M   'P 1'
#
loop_
_entity.id
_entity.type
_entity.pdbx_description
1 polymer ?
#
loop_
_entity_poly.entity_id
_entity_poly.type
_entity_poly.pdbx_seq_one_letter_code
_entity_poly.pdbx_strand_id
1 'polypeptide(L)'
;MLHFSPTPLTLWIGIIALIVVGVLSVISWKRSPHPKRTALLESLRFLSALAVVLLLWQPEWLTVIHPNTKPQIAILWDDSKSMTTVDAPLPPVLSAKSEVVSRAEWVKSAIASDLWKPLAANGANEVITAPFATPPASGESSSALAGTDLETPLTDILSKQNNIRAVVLLSDGDYNLGQPPVAAAQKLRLRGVPLFPISVGSNVRLPDLDLLSVTAPTYGIVGENVQIPFSIRSSLDRTVRTIVRLRDESGKERTKNIVLPPNAETYDSILWRLEKGGTSTLEISIPVADGELVETNNSRKFTIAGRPEKIRVLVIESLPRWEFRFLRNALSRDPGVELSCLLFHPSLGMGDGKDYLTEFPKKLEDLAKYDVIFIGDVGMNQNQLTKEQCTLIRGLVENQASGLIFMPGSQGNQFSLLDTDLSDLLPVILDDTNREGLAESLPAPLSLTTEGRSSLLTLLGNNEEENPEIWRRLPGFYWHAPVVKAKGGAEVLAVHGNRRGNSVRHRSLSLNPPGAGKFYSWASTPRGVGGAAWKTFITTASGDKLHAGCPISETWPPDKECAYFLIPSAPHPARRSRSMQMHSIQTAHHSKKVTSQ
;
A
#
# COMPACT_ATOMS: atom_id res chain seq x y z
N MET A 1 13.42 9.21 64.19
CA MET A 1 14.15 9.85 65.31
C MET A 1 13.44 11.17 65.62
N LEU A 2 13.38 11.61 66.88
CA LEU A 2 12.82 12.91 67.22
C LEU A 2 13.75 13.99 66.65
N HIS A 3 13.26 14.78 65.71
CA HIS A 3 14.01 15.84 65.07
C HIS A 3 13.34 17.18 65.37
N PHE A 4 14.15 18.19 65.65
CA PHE A 4 13.67 19.57 65.82
C PHE A 4 14.04 20.34 64.56
N SER A 5 13.07 21.02 63.95
CA SER A 5 13.23 21.80 62.72
C SER A 5 13.06 23.30 62.96
N PRO A 6 13.86 23.94 63.85
CA PRO A 6 13.69 25.35 64.10
C PRO A 6 14.13 26.16 62.87
N THR A 7 13.31 27.14 62.48
CA THR A 7 13.77 28.19 61.58
C THR A 7 14.91 28.97 62.26
N PRO A 8 15.86 29.59 61.51
CA PRO A 8 16.95 30.36 62.11
C PRO A 8 16.44 31.41 63.11
N LEU A 9 15.30 32.02 62.81
CA LEU A 9 14.65 33.02 63.67
C LEU A 9 14.09 32.42 64.96
N THR A 10 13.35 31.31 64.89
CA THR A 10 12.77 30.65 66.09
C THR A 10 13.84 30.00 66.97
N LEU A 11 14.97 29.58 66.39
CA LEU A 11 16.14 29.11 67.13
C LEU A 11 16.70 30.22 68.03
N TRP A 12 17.01 31.39 67.45
CA TRP A 12 17.58 32.51 68.20
C TRP A 12 16.60 33.09 69.23
N ILE A 13 15.32 33.24 68.88
CA ILE A 13 14.29 33.69 69.82
C ILE A 13 14.17 32.74 71.01
N GLY A 14 14.16 31.43 70.77
CA GLY A 14 14.11 30.42 71.83
C GLY A 14 15.30 30.48 72.78
N ILE A 15 16.51 30.62 72.23
CA ILE A 15 17.75 30.73 73.02
C ILE A 15 17.74 32.02 73.88
N ILE A 16 17.42 33.16 73.27
CA ILE A 16 17.36 34.45 73.98
C ILE A 16 16.30 34.40 75.09
N ALA A 17 15.12 33.85 74.82
CA ALA A 17 14.06 33.72 75.82
C ALA A 17 14.50 32.87 77.02
N LEU A 18 15.19 31.75 76.80
CA LEU A 18 15.69 30.91 77.90
C LEU A 18 16.77 31.61 78.73
N ILE A 19 17.68 32.35 78.08
CA ILE A 19 18.72 33.12 78.78
C ILE A 19 18.07 34.20 79.66
N VAL A 20 17.12 34.96 79.11
CA VAL A 20 16.42 36.03 79.85
C VAL A 20 15.64 35.45 81.03
N VAL A 21 14.83 34.41 80.81
CA VAL A 21 14.05 33.77 81.88
C VAL A 21 14.98 33.18 82.94
N GLY A 22 16.06 32.50 82.54
CA GLY A 22 17.04 31.93 83.47
C GLY A 22 17.72 32.99 84.35
N VAL A 23 18.15 34.10 83.75
CA VAL A 23 18.77 35.22 84.49
C VAL A 23 17.77 35.85 85.47
N LEU A 24 16.53 36.10 85.03
CA LEU A 24 15.48 36.64 85.90
C LEU A 24 15.14 35.69 87.06
N SER A 25 15.07 34.38 86.80
CA SER A 25 14.83 33.36 87.83
C SER A 25 15.97 33.29 88.86
N VAL A 26 17.23 33.44 88.44
CA VAL A 26 18.39 33.50 89.36
C VAL A 26 18.40 34.78 90.19
N ILE A 27 18.05 35.93 89.59
CA ILE A 27 17.94 37.21 90.32
C ILE A 27 16.81 37.14 91.34
N SER A 28 15.65 36.60 90.95
CA SER A 28 14.47 36.37 91.81
C SER A 28 14.83 35.48 93.00
N TRP A 29 15.56 34.38 92.75
CA TRP A 29 16.04 33.49 93.80
C TRP A 29 17.00 34.19 94.78
N LYS A 30 17.97 34.96 94.28
CA LYS A 30 18.95 35.67 95.13
C LYS A 30 18.35 36.80 95.97
N ARG A 31 17.25 37.42 95.53
CA ARG A 31 16.58 38.52 96.23
C ARG A 31 15.48 38.06 97.21
N SER A 32 15.18 36.77 97.26
CA SER A 32 14.05 36.27 98.04
C SER A 32 14.39 36.06 99.53
N PRO A 33 13.52 36.50 100.45
CA PRO A 33 13.65 36.21 101.88
C PRO A 33 13.46 34.72 102.22
N HIS A 34 12.89 33.92 101.30
CA HIS A 34 12.68 32.46 101.47
C HIS A 34 13.29 31.66 100.31
N PRO A 35 14.62 31.43 100.32
CA PRO A 35 15.35 30.96 99.14
C PRO A 35 14.95 29.57 98.65
N LYS A 36 14.56 28.64 99.53
CA LYS A 36 14.19 27.26 99.15
C LYS A 36 12.86 27.18 98.39
N ARG A 37 11.84 27.94 98.83
CA ARG A 37 10.52 27.97 98.17
C ARG A 37 10.58 28.72 96.84
N THR A 38 11.32 29.83 96.80
CA THR A 38 11.50 30.59 95.56
C THR A 38 12.32 29.83 94.53
N ALA A 39 13.35 29.08 94.93
CA ALA A 39 14.09 28.19 94.02
C ALA A 39 13.17 27.15 93.36
N LEU A 40 12.27 26.53 94.12
CA LEU A 40 11.32 25.54 93.59
C LEU A 40 10.39 26.18 92.53
N LEU A 41 9.78 27.33 92.85
CA LEU A 41 8.85 28.02 91.94
C LEU A 41 9.55 28.55 90.69
N GLU A 42 10.75 29.13 90.82
CA GLU A 42 11.53 29.61 89.69
C GLU A 42 12.08 28.46 88.83
N SER A 43 12.43 27.31 89.44
CA SER A 43 12.78 26.11 88.67
C SER A 43 11.61 25.60 87.83
N LEU A 44 10.39 25.63 88.37
CA LEU A 44 9.17 25.24 87.66
C LEU A 44 8.88 26.21 86.50
N ARG A 45 9.14 27.52 86.72
CA ARG A 45 8.98 28.56 85.69
C ARG A 45 10.01 28.43 84.56
N PHE A 46 11.24 28.09 84.89
CA PHE A 46 12.26 27.82 83.88
C PHE A 46 11.92 26.54 83.09
N LEU A 47 11.45 25.49 83.76
CA LEU A 47 10.98 24.25 83.12
C LEU A 47 9.80 24.48 82.18
N SER A 48 8.84 25.34 82.55
CA SER A 48 7.71 25.66 81.68
C SER A 48 8.15 26.48 80.46
N ALA A 49 9.06 27.45 80.62
CA ALA A 49 9.65 28.18 79.50
C ALA A 49 10.44 27.25 78.57
N LEU A 50 11.20 26.31 79.12
CA LEU A 50 11.92 25.28 78.36
C LEU A 50 10.97 24.42 77.53
N ALA A 51 9.86 23.96 78.12
CA ALA A 51 8.86 23.18 77.39
C ALA A 51 8.24 23.97 76.21
N VAL A 52 7.93 25.26 76.41
CA VAL A 52 7.39 26.12 75.35
C VAL A 52 8.40 26.30 74.21
N VAL A 53 9.68 26.52 74.52
CA VAL A 53 10.73 26.66 73.50
C VAL A 53 10.95 25.36 72.75
N LEU A 54 10.91 24.21 73.43
CA LEU A 54 11.01 22.90 72.76
C LEU A 54 9.83 22.65 71.81
N LEU A 55 8.61 23.07 72.16
CA LEU A 55 7.45 23.01 71.26
C LEU A 55 7.57 23.99 70.09
N LEU A 56 8.14 25.18 70.32
CA LEU A 56 8.40 26.18 69.28
C LEU A 56 9.37 25.66 68.21
N TRP A 57 10.27 24.76 68.58
CA TRP A 57 11.21 24.12 67.66
C TRP A 57 10.63 22.95 66.87
N GLN A 58 9.30 22.81 66.86
CA GLN A 58 8.55 21.86 66.03
C GLN A 58 9.12 20.44 66.12
N PRO A 59 8.91 19.74 67.25
CA PRO A 59 9.34 18.36 67.39
C PRO A 59 8.57 17.47 66.41
N GLU A 60 9.26 16.96 65.40
CA GLU A 60 8.70 16.07 64.39
C GLU A 60 9.28 14.66 64.52
N TRP A 61 8.42 13.66 64.34
CA TRP A 61 8.83 12.26 64.24
C TRP A 61 9.07 11.91 62.77
N LEU A 62 10.33 12.02 62.33
CA LEU A 62 10.72 11.58 61.00
C LEU A 62 10.82 10.05 60.97
N THR A 63 9.92 9.43 60.20
CA THR A 63 9.98 8.03 59.80
C THR A 63 10.55 7.94 58.39
N VAL A 64 11.82 7.57 58.27
CA VAL A 64 12.42 7.32 56.95
C VAL A 64 12.07 5.91 56.51
N ILE A 65 11.00 5.77 55.73
CA ILE A 65 10.61 4.49 55.14
C ILE A 65 11.59 4.18 54.00
N HIS A 66 12.53 3.28 54.25
CA HIS A 66 13.35 2.70 53.19
C HIS A 66 12.51 1.61 52.52
N PRO A 67 12.18 1.73 51.22
CA PRO A 67 11.49 0.66 50.52
C PRO A 67 12.34 -0.61 50.58
N ASN A 68 11.72 -1.72 51.00
CA ASN A 68 12.39 -3.01 51.17
C ASN A 68 12.63 -3.74 49.84
N THR A 69 12.18 -3.16 48.72
CA THR A 69 12.38 -3.71 47.38
C THR A 69 13.67 -3.19 46.80
N LYS A 70 14.57 -4.11 46.46
CA LYS A 70 15.80 -3.74 45.77
C LYS A 70 15.44 -3.16 44.39
N PRO A 71 16.10 -2.08 43.96
CA PRO A 71 15.97 -1.59 42.59
C PRO A 71 16.35 -2.68 41.58
N GLN A 72 15.58 -2.77 40.50
CA GLN A 72 15.78 -3.78 39.46
C GLN A 72 16.28 -3.17 38.16
N ILE A 73 17.21 -3.85 37.49
CA ILE A 73 17.67 -3.55 36.14
C ILE A 73 17.24 -4.69 35.23
N ALA A 74 16.40 -4.40 34.24
CA ALA A 74 15.90 -5.40 33.31
C ALA A 74 16.78 -5.41 32.05
N ILE A 75 17.25 -6.60 31.66
CA ILE A 75 17.93 -6.87 30.41
C ILE A 75 16.98 -7.70 29.56
N LEU A 76 16.40 -7.05 28.55
CA LEU A 76 15.52 -7.69 27.58
C LEU A 76 16.35 -8.04 26.36
N TRP A 77 16.17 -9.24 25.84
CA TRP A 77 16.87 -9.67 24.64
C TRP A 77 15.94 -10.35 23.65
N ASP A 78 16.19 -10.05 22.38
CA ASP A 78 15.40 -10.51 21.24
C ASP A 78 15.79 -11.94 20.87
N ASP A 79 14.81 -12.84 20.83
CA ASP A 79 14.97 -14.25 20.44
C ASP A 79 14.23 -14.56 19.13
N SER A 80 13.92 -13.53 18.34
CA SER A 80 13.23 -13.67 17.06
C SER A 80 14.09 -14.35 16.00
N LYS A 81 13.44 -14.79 14.91
CA LYS A 81 14.13 -15.46 13.80
C LYS A 81 15.21 -14.60 13.14
N SER A 82 15.08 -13.26 13.13
CA SER A 82 16.11 -12.39 12.54
C SER A 82 17.44 -12.46 13.31
N MET A 83 17.40 -12.88 14.58
CA MET A 83 18.58 -13.03 15.43
C MET A 83 19.45 -14.24 15.05
N THR A 84 18.98 -15.15 14.19
CA THR A 84 19.82 -16.25 13.69
C THR A 84 20.77 -15.82 12.58
N THR A 85 20.64 -14.60 12.06
CA THR A 85 21.49 -14.04 11.00
C THR A 85 22.94 -13.91 11.47
N VAL A 86 23.89 -14.35 10.64
CA VAL A 86 25.34 -14.29 10.92
C VAL A 86 25.95 -13.02 10.35
N ASP A 87 25.96 -11.97 11.16
CA ASP A 87 26.49 -10.66 10.77
C ASP A 87 26.99 -9.81 11.94
N ALA A 88 27.04 -10.36 13.16
CA ALA A 88 27.43 -9.63 14.35
C ALA A 88 28.92 -9.87 14.65
N PRO A 89 29.82 -8.87 14.52
CA PRO A 89 31.19 -9.02 14.97
C PRO A 89 31.24 -9.01 16.50
N LEU A 90 31.93 -9.99 17.09
CA LEU A 90 32.17 -9.99 18.53
C LEU A 90 33.10 -8.83 18.92
N PRO A 91 32.72 -8.00 19.92
CA PRO A 91 33.59 -6.95 20.41
C PRO A 91 34.83 -7.56 21.11
N PRO A 92 35.97 -6.84 21.13
CA PRO A 92 37.22 -7.31 21.75
C PRO A 92 37.07 -7.70 23.23
N VAL A 93 36.04 -7.19 23.90
CA VAL A 93 35.72 -7.48 25.31
C VAL A 93 35.15 -8.89 25.49
N LEU A 94 34.50 -9.45 24.47
CA LEU A 94 33.87 -10.77 24.50
C LEU A 94 34.72 -11.86 23.85
N SER A 95 35.52 -11.52 22.83
CA SER A 95 36.48 -12.44 22.20
C SER A 95 37.70 -11.69 21.69
N ALA A 96 38.89 -12.28 21.88
CA ALA A 96 40.15 -11.72 21.38
C ALA A 96 40.28 -11.83 19.85
N LYS A 97 39.47 -12.68 19.20
CA LYS A 97 39.34 -12.78 17.74
C LYS A 97 38.03 -12.12 17.31
N SER A 98 38.10 -11.20 16.36
CA SER A 98 36.92 -10.55 15.74
C SER A 98 36.19 -11.51 14.80
N GLU A 99 35.66 -12.59 15.36
CA GLU A 99 34.83 -13.55 14.65
C GLU A 99 33.43 -12.98 14.45
N VAL A 100 32.86 -13.20 13.26
CA VAL A 100 31.48 -12.84 12.93
C VAL A 100 30.60 -14.02 13.32
N VAL A 101 29.66 -13.80 14.23
CA VAL A 101 28.76 -14.81 14.79
C VAL A 101 27.31 -14.45 14.51
N SER A 102 26.39 -15.37 14.80
CA SER A 102 24.96 -15.04 14.78
C SER A 102 24.61 -13.99 15.83
N ARG A 103 23.62 -13.14 15.56
CA ARG A 103 23.16 -12.13 16.55
C ARG A 103 22.70 -12.80 17.85
N ALA A 104 22.09 -13.99 17.78
CA ALA A 104 21.66 -14.77 18.94
C ALA A 104 22.85 -15.31 19.75
N GLU A 105 23.91 -15.79 19.10
CA GLU A 105 25.16 -16.17 19.80
C GLU A 105 25.83 -14.95 20.42
N TRP A 106 25.85 -13.81 19.73
CA TRP A 106 26.35 -12.55 20.27
C TRP A 106 25.63 -12.18 21.57
N VAL A 107 24.29 -12.25 21.57
CA VAL A 107 23.46 -11.98 22.75
C VAL A 107 23.74 -12.99 23.87
N LYS A 108 23.83 -14.29 23.56
CA LYS A 108 24.14 -15.34 24.54
C LYS A 108 25.52 -15.10 25.18
N SER A 109 26.53 -14.80 24.38
CA SER A 109 27.88 -14.47 24.86
C SER A 109 27.88 -13.19 25.70
N ALA A 110 27.13 -12.16 25.29
CA ALA A 110 26.98 -10.94 26.06
C ALA A 110 26.32 -11.21 27.42
N ILE A 111 25.20 -11.94 27.47
CA ILE A 111 24.48 -12.28 28.72
C ILE A 111 25.34 -13.13 29.65
N ALA A 112 26.08 -14.12 29.11
CA ALA A 112 26.96 -14.98 29.89
C ALA A 112 28.23 -14.28 30.42
N SER A 113 28.56 -13.11 29.87
CA SER A 113 29.76 -12.37 30.24
C SER A 113 29.66 -11.64 31.58
N ASP A 114 30.82 -11.25 32.11
CA ASP A 114 30.96 -10.50 33.35
C ASP A 114 30.55 -9.02 33.22
N LEU A 115 30.10 -8.56 32.05
CA LEU A 115 29.69 -7.18 31.77
C LEU A 115 28.58 -6.67 32.71
N TRP A 116 27.74 -7.58 33.20
CA TRP A 116 26.58 -7.23 34.04
C TRP A 116 26.87 -7.26 35.54
N LYS A 117 28.00 -7.86 35.97
CA LYS A 117 28.39 -7.94 37.39
C LYS A 117 28.51 -6.55 38.06
N PRO A 118 29.07 -5.51 37.41
CA PRO A 118 29.09 -4.16 37.98
C PRO A 118 27.69 -3.57 38.22
N LEU A 119 26.70 -3.93 37.39
CA LEU A 119 25.33 -3.43 37.53
C LEU A 119 24.61 -4.01 38.74
N ALA A 120 24.97 -5.23 39.16
CA ALA A 120 24.50 -5.81 40.40
C ALA A 120 25.05 -5.10 41.66
N ALA A 121 26.09 -4.26 41.50
CA ALA A 121 26.64 -3.35 42.52
C ALA A 121 26.71 -3.95 43.94
N ASN A 122 27.28 -5.16 44.06
CA ASN A 122 27.42 -5.90 45.32
C ASN A 122 26.09 -6.14 46.09
N GLY A 123 24.99 -6.35 45.37
CA GLY A 123 23.68 -6.69 45.94
C GLY A 123 22.75 -5.51 46.17
N ALA A 124 23.14 -4.32 45.72
CA ALA A 124 22.29 -3.11 45.73
C ALA A 124 21.19 -3.15 44.66
N ASN A 125 21.46 -3.77 43.51
CA ASN A 125 20.49 -3.94 42.42
C ASN A 125 20.28 -5.43 42.11
N GLU A 126 19.06 -5.78 41.68
CA GLU A 126 18.75 -7.09 41.13
C GLU A 126 18.69 -7.01 39.60
N VAL A 127 19.40 -7.90 38.91
CA VAL A 127 19.45 -7.95 37.44
C VAL A 127 18.51 -9.05 36.96
N ILE A 128 17.54 -8.68 36.13
CA ILE A 128 16.55 -9.61 35.57
C ILE A 128 16.81 -9.72 34.07
N THR A 129 16.96 -10.94 33.56
CA THR A 129 17.10 -11.22 32.12
C THR A 129 15.83 -11.89 31.61
N ALA A 130 15.24 -11.37 30.53
CA ALA A 130 14.06 -11.98 29.93
C ALA A 130 14.13 -11.97 28.39
N PRO A 131 13.89 -13.12 27.72
CA PRO A 131 13.69 -13.15 26.27
C PRO A 131 12.32 -12.57 25.90
N PHE A 132 12.23 -12.06 24.67
CA PHE A 132 10.96 -11.78 24.01
C PHE A 132 11.02 -12.21 22.54
N ALA A 133 9.85 -12.29 21.90
CA ALA A 133 9.72 -12.74 20.51
C ALA A 133 10.25 -14.16 20.22
N THR A 134 10.37 -15.01 21.26
CA THR A 134 10.74 -16.42 21.10
C THR A 134 9.74 -17.14 20.19
N PRO A 135 10.19 -17.75 19.08
CA PRO A 135 9.31 -18.43 18.15
C PRO A 135 8.62 -19.63 18.83
N PRO A 136 7.33 -19.89 18.54
CA PRO A 136 6.62 -21.04 19.08
C PRO A 136 7.28 -22.35 18.64
N ALA A 137 7.24 -23.37 19.51
CA ALA A 137 7.79 -24.69 19.21
C ALA A 137 7.14 -25.27 17.94
N SER A 138 7.96 -25.90 17.10
CA SER A 138 7.55 -26.45 15.79
C SER A 138 6.38 -27.43 15.94
N GLY A 139 5.19 -27.06 15.44
CA GLY A 139 3.98 -27.90 15.46
C GLY A 139 2.67 -27.16 15.64
N GLU A 140 2.68 -25.90 16.10
CA GLU A 140 1.47 -25.09 16.26
C GLU A 140 1.19 -24.20 15.05
N SER A 141 -0.10 -24.02 14.72
CA SER A 141 -0.64 -23.13 13.68
C SER A 141 -0.26 -21.64 13.85
N SER A 142 0.50 -21.33 14.90
CA SER A 142 0.96 -20.01 15.34
C SER A 142 2.24 -19.53 14.64
N SER A 143 2.89 -20.36 13.80
CA SER A 143 4.12 -19.95 13.09
C SER A 143 3.90 -18.77 12.13
N ALA A 144 2.67 -18.59 11.63
CA ALA A 144 2.28 -17.44 10.82
C ALA A 144 2.17 -16.12 11.62
N LEU A 145 2.13 -16.20 12.96
CA LEU A 145 2.14 -15.07 13.89
C LEU A 145 3.53 -14.87 14.52
N ALA A 146 4.56 -15.57 14.05
CA ALA A 146 5.92 -15.36 14.51
C ALA A 146 6.45 -14.03 13.96
N GLY A 147 6.82 -13.14 14.87
CA GLY A 147 7.37 -11.83 14.53
C GLY A 147 7.90 -11.14 15.78
N THR A 148 8.56 -10.02 15.57
CA THR A 148 9.22 -9.24 16.61
C THR A 148 8.29 -8.11 17.05
N ASP A 149 7.86 -8.15 18.31
CA ASP A 149 7.14 -7.08 19.00
C ASP A 149 8.04 -6.48 20.10
N LEU A 150 8.41 -5.22 19.91
CA LEU A 150 9.26 -4.47 20.84
C LEU A 150 8.45 -3.67 21.87
N GLU A 151 7.16 -3.41 21.66
CA GLU A 151 6.34 -2.55 22.55
C GLU A 151 5.87 -3.32 23.77
N THR A 152 5.28 -4.50 23.55
CA THR A 152 4.70 -5.33 24.61
C THR A 152 5.71 -5.68 25.71
N PRO A 153 6.93 -6.18 25.44
CA PRO A 153 7.89 -6.50 26.51
C PRO A 153 8.33 -5.26 27.30
N LEU A 154 8.45 -4.10 26.66
CA LEU A 154 8.83 -2.84 27.31
C LEU A 154 7.71 -2.26 28.18
N THR A 155 6.44 -2.53 27.86
CA THR A 155 5.30 -2.11 28.69
C THR A 155 4.97 -3.11 29.78
N ASP A 156 5.13 -4.40 29.50
CA ASP A 156 4.94 -5.48 30.46
C ASP A 156 5.95 -5.42 31.60
N ILE A 157 7.21 -5.06 31.33
CA ILE A 157 8.20 -4.91 32.40
C ILE A 157 7.74 -3.80 33.37
N LEU A 158 7.22 -2.68 32.86
CA LEU A 158 6.70 -1.58 33.66
C LEU A 158 5.47 -1.94 34.49
N SER A 159 4.64 -2.89 34.05
CA SER A 159 3.43 -3.30 34.77
C SER A 159 3.70 -4.42 35.78
N LYS A 160 4.60 -5.36 35.44
CA LYS A 160 4.88 -6.57 36.22
C LYS A 160 5.92 -6.36 37.32
N GLN A 161 6.91 -5.49 37.09
CA GLN A 161 8.02 -5.29 38.04
C GLN A 161 7.87 -3.96 38.79
N ASN A 162 8.08 -4.03 40.10
CA ASN A 162 8.08 -2.88 40.98
C ASN A 162 9.52 -2.38 41.16
N ASN A 163 9.75 -1.06 41.06
CA ASN A 163 11.05 -0.42 41.29
C ASN A 163 12.13 -0.68 40.20
N ILE A 164 11.75 -0.66 38.92
CA ILE A 164 12.72 -0.67 37.80
C ILE A 164 13.51 0.64 37.77
N ARG A 165 14.84 0.53 37.68
CA ARG A 165 15.75 1.67 37.54
C ARG A 165 16.27 1.89 36.13
N ALA A 166 16.39 0.84 35.33
CA ALA A 166 16.83 0.93 33.94
C ALA A 166 16.37 -0.30 33.17
N VAL A 167 16.22 -0.13 31.85
CA VAL A 167 15.99 -1.22 30.92
C VAL A 167 17.11 -1.21 29.88
N VAL A 168 17.77 -2.35 29.68
CA VAL A 168 18.71 -2.59 28.59
C VAL A 168 18.00 -3.48 27.58
N LEU A 169 18.01 -3.10 26.30
CA LEU A 169 17.36 -3.83 25.22
C LEU A 169 18.42 -4.30 24.23
N LEU A 170 18.57 -5.62 24.05
CA LEU A 170 19.43 -6.25 23.05
C LEU A 170 18.56 -6.72 21.88
N SER A 171 18.63 -6.06 20.73
CA SER A 171 17.84 -6.40 19.54
C SER A 171 18.52 -5.84 18.29
N ASP A 172 18.18 -6.36 17.11
CA ASP A 172 18.57 -5.75 15.83
C ASP A 172 17.74 -4.49 15.50
N GLY A 173 16.65 -4.25 16.24
CA GLY A 173 15.82 -3.05 16.14
C GLY A 173 14.70 -3.13 15.12
N ASP A 174 14.58 -4.25 14.38
CA ASP A 174 13.50 -4.47 13.44
C ASP A 174 12.25 -5.00 14.17
N TYR A 175 11.07 -4.51 13.78
CA TYR A 175 9.79 -4.98 14.33
C TYR A 175 8.74 -5.09 13.22
N ASN A 176 7.91 -6.12 13.30
CA ASN A 176 6.84 -6.39 12.33
C ASN A 176 5.49 -6.70 13.00
N LEU A 177 5.46 -6.81 14.34
CA LEU A 177 4.28 -6.97 15.15
C LEU A 177 4.19 -5.89 16.22
N GLY A 178 2.98 -5.68 16.74
CA GLY A 178 2.73 -4.72 17.81
C GLY A 178 2.67 -3.26 17.34
N GLN A 179 2.63 -2.35 18.32
CA GLN A 179 2.65 -0.91 18.08
C GLN A 179 4.09 -0.40 17.92
N PRO A 180 4.31 0.79 17.33
CA PRO A 180 5.65 1.35 17.22
C PRO A 180 6.33 1.46 18.60
N PRO A 181 7.61 1.03 18.75
CA PRO A 181 8.32 1.00 20.03
C PRO A 181 8.53 2.38 20.65
N VAL A 182 8.37 3.45 19.86
CA VAL A 182 8.40 4.85 20.32
C VAL A 182 7.36 5.09 21.42
N ALA A 183 6.18 4.47 21.34
CA ALA A 183 5.14 4.61 22.35
C ALA A 183 5.57 4.00 23.71
N ALA A 184 6.20 2.83 23.69
CA ALA A 184 6.78 2.22 24.91
C ALA A 184 7.93 3.07 25.47
N ALA A 185 8.82 3.59 24.61
CA ALA A 185 9.91 4.47 25.04
C ALA A 185 9.41 5.75 25.73
N GLN A 186 8.31 6.33 25.26
CA GLN A 186 7.67 7.48 25.91
C GLN A 186 7.10 7.11 27.30
N LYS A 187 6.45 5.95 27.44
CA LYS A 187 5.96 5.45 28.73
C LYS A 187 7.11 5.27 29.74
N LEU A 188 8.24 4.70 29.30
CA LEU A 188 9.45 4.57 30.12
C LEU A 188 10.00 5.93 30.57
N ARG A 189 10.08 6.89 29.64
CA ARG A 189 10.53 8.26 29.93
C ARG A 189 9.64 8.97 30.95
N LEU A 190 8.31 8.84 30.82
CA LEU A 190 7.35 9.45 31.76
C LEU A 190 7.48 8.90 33.18
N ARG A 191 7.87 7.63 33.33
CA ARG A 191 8.16 7.02 34.64
C ARG A 191 9.58 7.27 35.14
N GLY A 192 10.40 8.02 34.41
CA GLY A 192 11.79 8.30 34.78
C GLY A 192 12.72 7.09 34.64
N VAL A 193 12.33 6.06 33.87
CA VAL A 193 13.15 4.87 33.62
C VAL A 193 13.92 5.05 32.32
N PRO A 194 15.27 5.14 32.34
CA PRO A 194 16.08 5.16 31.14
C PRO A 194 16.05 3.81 30.40
N LEU A 195 15.97 3.89 29.06
CA LEU A 195 16.07 2.77 28.13
C LEU A 195 17.43 2.86 27.40
N PHE A 196 18.20 1.78 27.45
CA PHE A 196 19.50 1.64 26.78
C PHE A 196 19.39 0.57 25.68
N PRO A 197 19.09 0.95 24.43
CA PRO A 197 19.09 0.03 23.31
C PRO A 197 20.52 -0.26 22.86
N ILE A 198 20.84 -1.54 22.70
CA ILE A 198 22.09 -2.03 22.13
C ILE A 198 21.71 -2.77 20.85
N SER A 199 22.05 -2.17 19.71
CA SER A 199 21.82 -2.74 18.39
C SER A 199 22.77 -3.91 18.13
N VAL A 200 22.22 -5.07 17.76
CA VAL A 200 23.00 -6.27 17.45
C VAL A 200 22.92 -6.55 15.94
N GLY A 201 24.07 -6.71 15.29
CA GLY A 201 24.16 -6.99 13.85
C GLY A 201 25.02 -5.96 13.10
N SER A 202 25.01 -6.06 11.77
CA SER A 202 25.73 -5.14 10.89
C SER A 202 25.01 -3.80 10.74
N ASN A 203 25.77 -2.70 10.74
CA ASN A 203 25.26 -1.36 10.43
C ASN A 203 24.99 -1.14 8.93
N VAL A 204 25.47 -2.05 8.09
CA VAL A 204 25.23 -2.06 6.64
C VAL A 204 24.33 -3.24 6.32
N ARG A 205 23.33 -3.02 5.46
CA ARG A 205 22.43 -4.09 5.05
C ARG A 205 23.22 -5.21 4.36
N LEU A 206 22.86 -6.43 4.67
CA LEU A 206 23.51 -7.59 4.10
C LEU A 206 23.24 -7.67 2.59
N PRO A 207 24.22 -8.13 1.80
CA PRO A 207 24.03 -8.47 0.39
C PRO A 207 22.86 -9.47 0.23
N ASP A 208 21.76 -9.00 -0.36
CA ASP A 208 20.47 -9.71 -0.37
C ASP A 208 19.62 -9.31 -1.59
N LEU A 209 18.85 -10.27 -2.10
CA LEU A 209 17.77 -10.06 -3.06
C LEU A 209 16.45 -10.41 -2.37
N ASP A 210 15.66 -9.39 -2.04
CA ASP A 210 14.43 -9.59 -1.27
C ASP A 210 13.20 -9.47 -2.17
N LEU A 211 12.39 -10.53 -2.25
CA LEU A 211 11.06 -10.48 -2.85
C LEU A 211 10.07 -9.87 -1.85
N LEU A 212 9.99 -8.53 -1.86
CA LEU A 212 9.21 -7.74 -0.91
C LEU A 212 7.71 -8.06 -0.95
N SER A 213 7.12 -8.07 -2.13
CA SER A 213 5.67 -8.16 -2.27
C SER A 213 5.26 -8.76 -3.60
N VAL A 214 4.16 -9.50 -3.56
CA VAL A 214 3.49 -10.07 -4.72
C VAL A 214 2.02 -9.75 -4.58
N THR A 215 1.51 -8.89 -5.45
CA THR A 215 0.14 -8.38 -5.37
C THR A 215 -0.68 -9.03 -6.46
N ALA A 216 -1.11 -10.27 -6.21
CA ALA A 216 -1.99 -10.97 -7.14
C ALA A 216 -3.46 -10.56 -6.93
N PRO A 217 -4.26 -10.41 -8.00
CA PRO A 217 -5.70 -10.31 -7.90
C PRO A 217 -6.31 -11.53 -7.20
N THR A 218 -7.39 -11.34 -6.45
CA THR A 218 -8.07 -12.43 -5.72
C THR A 218 -8.75 -13.42 -6.65
N TYR A 219 -9.14 -12.99 -7.85
CA TYR A 219 -9.67 -13.86 -8.87
C TYR A 219 -9.31 -13.39 -10.28
N GLY A 220 -9.43 -14.30 -11.25
CA GLY A 220 -9.39 -13.98 -12.66
C GLY A 220 -10.31 -14.90 -13.47
N ILE A 221 -10.50 -14.56 -14.74
CA ILE A 221 -11.37 -15.29 -15.65
C ILE A 221 -10.60 -16.46 -16.24
N VAL A 222 -11.21 -17.65 -16.23
CA VAL A 222 -10.62 -18.84 -16.84
C VAL A 222 -10.50 -18.63 -18.35
N GLY A 223 -9.31 -18.89 -18.89
CA GLY A 223 -8.96 -18.62 -20.28
C GLY A 223 -8.32 -17.25 -20.50
N GLU A 224 -8.19 -16.41 -19.48
CA GLU A 224 -7.60 -15.08 -19.63
C GLU A 224 -6.25 -14.93 -18.93
N ASN A 225 -5.47 -13.95 -19.41
CA ASN A 225 -4.20 -13.56 -18.81
C ASN A 225 -4.46 -12.59 -17.66
N VAL A 226 -3.90 -12.89 -16.50
CA VAL A 226 -3.87 -12.04 -15.31
C VAL A 226 -2.46 -11.47 -15.14
N GLN A 227 -2.36 -10.19 -14.84
CA GLN A 227 -1.09 -9.54 -14.52
C GLN A 227 -0.83 -9.66 -13.02
N ILE A 228 0.37 -10.12 -12.65
CA ILE A 228 0.79 -10.33 -11.27
C ILE A 228 1.96 -9.39 -10.98
N PRO A 229 1.68 -8.19 -10.44
CA PRO A 229 2.68 -7.27 -9.94
C PRO A 229 3.52 -7.86 -8.81
N PHE A 230 4.82 -7.59 -8.85
CA PHE A 230 5.76 -7.91 -7.79
C PHE A 230 6.80 -6.80 -7.60
N SER A 231 7.42 -6.77 -6.43
CA SER A 231 8.50 -5.84 -6.11
C SER A 231 9.69 -6.60 -5.54
N ILE A 232 10.88 -6.30 -6.06
CA ILE A 232 12.15 -6.90 -5.67
C ILE A 232 13.07 -5.80 -5.21
N ARG A 233 13.70 -5.97 -4.03
CA ARG A 233 14.73 -5.07 -3.53
C ARG A 233 16.09 -5.74 -3.64
N SER A 234 17.02 -5.08 -4.32
CA SER A 234 18.42 -5.48 -4.34
C SER A 234 19.20 -4.67 -3.32
N SER A 235 19.85 -5.35 -2.37
CA SER A 235 20.84 -4.76 -1.44
C SER A 235 22.28 -5.10 -1.87
N LEU A 236 22.46 -5.60 -3.09
CA LEU A 236 23.76 -5.89 -3.68
C LEU A 236 24.42 -4.60 -4.20
N ASP A 237 25.74 -4.59 -4.21
CA ASP A 237 26.58 -3.49 -4.72
C ASP A 237 26.74 -3.49 -6.26
N ARG A 238 26.20 -4.50 -6.94
CA ARG A 238 26.25 -4.69 -8.38
C ARG A 238 24.87 -4.85 -9.01
N THR A 239 24.78 -4.59 -10.32
CA THR A 239 23.59 -4.92 -11.11
C THR A 239 23.49 -6.43 -11.31
N VAL A 240 22.32 -7.01 -11.04
CA VAL A 240 22.04 -8.43 -11.26
C VAL A 240 21.06 -8.59 -12.41
N ARG A 241 21.42 -9.41 -13.40
CA ARG A 241 20.51 -9.85 -14.47
C ARG A 241 20.02 -11.24 -14.10
N THR A 242 18.73 -11.38 -13.82
CA THR A 242 18.14 -12.62 -13.33
C THR A 242 16.82 -12.91 -14.01
N ILE A 243 16.24 -14.06 -13.70
CA ILE A 243 14.92 -14.47 -14.19
C ILE A 243 13.97 -14.63 -13.01
N VAL A 244 12.79 -14.05 -13.14
CA VAL A 244 11.68 -14.30 -12.23
C VAL A 244 10.91 -15.50 -12.75
N ARG A 245 10.70 -16.51 -11.89
CA ARG A 245 9.98 -17.73 -12.23
C ARG A 245 8.66 -17.76 -11.47
N LEU A 246 7.55 -17.85 -12.20
CA LEU A 246 6.22 -18.07 -11.66
C LEU A 246 5.80 -19.51 -11.96
N ARG A 247 5.44 -20.28 -10.93
CA ARG A 247 5.11 -21.70 -11.02
C ARG A 247 3.76 -21.99 -10.37
N ASP A 248 3.01 -22.90 -10.97
CA ASP A 248 1.78 -23.47 -10.42
C ASP A 248 2.01 -24.83 -9.75
N GLU A 249 1.06 -25.29 -8.93
CA GLU A 249 1.08 -26.61 -8.27
C GLU A 249 1.26 -27.77 -9.26
N SER A 250 0.80 -27.58 -10.51
CA SER A 250 0.95 -28.55 -11.59
C SER A 250 2.36 -28.64 -12.18
N GLY A 251 3.29 -27.79 -11.75
CA GLY A 251 4.67 -27.73 -12.25
C GLY A 251 4.84 -26.90 -13.53
N LYS A 252 3.76 -26.31 -14.06
CA LYS A 252 3.85 -25.35 -15.17
C LYS A 252 4.57 -24.10 -14.68
N GLU A 253 5.59 -23.66 -15.43
CA GLU A 253 6.31 -22.44 -15.10
C GLU A 253 6.28 -21.42 -16.24
N ARG A 254 6.42 -20.15 -15.85
CA ARG A 254 6.63 -19.04 -16.75
C ARG A 254 7.74 -18.17 -16.21
N THR A 255 8.61 -17.72 -17.11
CA THR A 255 9.79 -16.94 -16.75
C THR A 255 9.75 -15.54 -17.37
N LYS A 256 10.32 -14.56 -16.67
CA LYS A 256 10.54 -13.20 -17.19
C LYS A 256 11.96 -12.76 -16.85
N ASN A 257 12.69 -12.25 -17.83
CA ASN A 257 14.02 -11.68 -17.61
C ASN A 257 13.88 -10.30 -16.96
N ILE A 258 14.67 -10.04 -15.92
CA ILE A 258 14.68 -8.74 -15.22
C ILE A 258 16.11 -8.29 -14.92
N VAL A 259 16.30 -6.98 -14.89
CA VAL A 259 17.56 -6.35 -14.51
C VAL A 259 17.35 -5.57 -13.22
N LEU A 260 18.03 -5.99 -12.16
CA LEU A 260 17.95 -5.40 -10.83
C LEU A 260 19.15 -4.45 -10.63
N PRO A 261 18.93 -3.13 -10.52
CA PRO A 261 20.00 -2.19 -10.20
C PRO A 261 20.54 -2.38 -8.76
N PRO A 262 21.78 -1.99 -8.47
CA PRO A 262 22.34 -2.07 -7.13
C PRO A 262 21.60 -1.12 -6.17
N ASN A 263 21.38 -1.57 -4.92
CA ASN A 263 20.74 -0.79 -3.85
C ASN A 263 19.41 -0.12 -4.26
N ALA A 264 18.61 -0.81 -5.08
CA ALA A 264 17.39 -0.28 -5.66
C ALA A 264 16.22 -1.27 -5.56
N GLU A 265 15.01 -0.71 -5.56
CA GLU A 265 13.77 -1.46 -5.70
C GLU A 265 13.32 -1.45 -7.15
N THR A 266 13.00 -2.63 -7.68
CA THR A 266 12.46 -2.81 -9.02
C THR A 266 11.04 -3.32 -8.92
N TYR A 267 10.14 -2.59 -9.59
CA TYR A 267 8.72 -2.93 -9.70
C TYR A 267 8.47 -3.47 -11.09
N ASP A 268 7.90 -4.66 -11.19
CA ASP A 268 7.55 -5.27 -12.46
C ASP A 268 6.34 -6.20 -12.29
N SER A 269 5.91 -6.84 -13.36
CA SER A 269 4.79 -7.76 -13.36
C SER A 269 5.02 -8.91 -14.33
N ILE A 270 4.43 -10.06 -14.02
CA ILE A 270 4.44 -11.24 -14.88
C ILE A 270 3.01 -11.64 -15.22
N LEU A 271 2.80 -12.02 -16.48
CA LEU A 271 1.48 -12.44 -16.95
C LEU A 271 1.27 -13.91 -16.65
N TRP A 272 0.07 -14.31 -16.24
CA TRP A 272 -0.28 -15.69 -15.97
C TRP A 272 -1.65 -16.04 -16.55
N ARG A 273 -1.73 -17.10 -17.35
CA ARG A 273 -3.00 -17.54 -17.95
C ARG A 273 -3.69 -18.53 -17.02
N LEU A 274 -4.90 -18.21 -16.57
CA LEU A 274 -5.70 -19.12 -15.76
C LEU A 274 -6.35 -20.17 -16.66
N GLU A 275 -6.03 -21.45 -16.49
CA GLU A 275 -6.57 -22.52 -17.34
C GLU A 275 -7.69 -23.31 -16.68
N LYS A 276 -7.72 -23.34 -15.35
CA LYS A 276 -8.69 -24.11 -14.56
C LYS A 276 -9.49 -23.19 -13.68
N GLY A 277 -10.76 -23.53 -13.50
CA GLY A 277 -11.60 -22.93 -12.46
C GLY A 277 -11.23 -23.46 -11.08
N GLY A 278 -11.51 -22.67 -10.05
CA GLY A 278 -11.18 -22.99 -8.65
C GLY A 278 -9.95 -22.22 -8.15
N THR A 279 -9.53 -22.51 -6.93
CA THR A 279 -8.36 -21.84 -6.32
C THR A 279 -7.09 -22.55 -6.76
N SER A 280 -6.12 -21.79 -7.27
CA SER A 280 -4.77 -22.25 -7.60
C SER A 280 -3.76 -21.51 -6.73
N THR A 281 -2.80 -22.24 -6.15
CA THR A 281 -1.65 -21.63 -5.46
C THR A 281 -0.52 -21.46 -6.44
N LEU A 282 -0.06 -20.23 -6.59
CA LEU A 282 1.10 -19.89 -7.42
C LEU A 282 2.28 -19.52 -6.53
N GLU A 283 3.48 -19.88 -6.97
CA GLU A 283 4.74 -19.50 -6.35
C GLU A 283 5.56 -18.68 -7.32
N ILE A 284 5.92 -17.47 -6.91
CA ILE A 284 6.91 -16.66 -7.62
C ILE A 284 8.24 -16.78 -6.88
N SER A 285 9.31 -16.95 -7.64
CA SER A 285 10.65 -17.21 -7.14
C SER A 285 11.72 -16.55 -7.99
N ILE A 286 12.85 -16.24 -7.38
CA ILE A 286 14.06 -15.70 -8.02
C ILE A 286 15.21 -16.66 -7.67
N PRO A 287 16.11 -17.00 -8.60
CA PRO A 287 17.29 -17.79 -8.27
C PRO A 287 18.24 -16.98 -7.38
N VAL A 288 18.91 -17.67 -6.46
CA VAL A 288 19.93 -17.10 -5.57
C VAL A 288 21.04 -16.47 -6.39
N ALA A 289 21.37 -15.21 -6.11
CA ALA A 289 22.46 -14.49 -6.77
C ALA A 289 23.80 -14.74 -6.07
N ASP A 290 24.92 -14.69 -6.81
CA ASP A 290 26.22 -14.87 -6.16
C ASP A 290 26.49 -13.72 -5.17
N GLY A 291 26.95 -14.11 -3.97
CA GLY A 291 27.22 -13.19 -2.86
C GLY A 291 26.00 -12.88 -2.00
N GLU A 292 24.83 -13.42 -2.31
CA GLU A 292 23.62 -13.33 -1.49
C GLU A 292 23.76 -14.17 -0.22
N LEU A 293 23.36 -13.61 0.93
CA LEU A 293 23.45 -14.28 2.23
C LEU A 293 22.13 -14.88 2.72
N VAL A 294 20.99 -14.43 2.19
CA VAL A 294 19.66 -14.82 2.66
C VAL A 294 18.86 -15.41 1.52
N GLU A 295 18.79 -16.74 1.43
CA GLU A 295 18.10 -17.40 0.30
C GLU A 295 16.59 -17.58 0.54
N THR A 296 16.15 -17.49 1.80
CA THR A 296 14.79 -17.92 2.21
C THR A 296 13.67 -16.93 1.85
N ASN A 297 14.01 -15.71 1.48
CA ASN A 297 13.09 -14.63 1.10
C ASN A 297 12.92 -14.49 -0.43
N ASN A 298 13.58 -15.35 -1.22
CA ASN A 298 13.53 -15.33 -2.68
C ASN A 298 12.25 -15.92 -3.28
N SER A 299 11.37 -16.54 -2.49
CA SER A 299 10.10 -17.07 -2.99
C SER A 299 8.91 -16.66 -2.13
N ARG A 300 7.77 -16.48 -2.79
CA ARG A 300 6.48 -16.22 -2.14
C ARG A 300 5.36 -16.98 -2.84
N LYS A 301 4.52 -17.59 -2.01
CA LYS A 301 3.30 -18.28 -2.43
C LYS A 301 2.09 -17.37 -2.23
N PHE A 302 1.16 -17.42 -3.17
CA PHE A 302 -0.10 -16.70 -3.11
C PHE A 302 -1.19 -17.51 -3.82
N THR A 303 -2.44 -17.24 -3.55
CA THR A 303 -3.57 -17.95 -4.15
C THR A 303 -4.36 -17.02 -5.06
N ILE A 304 -4.86 -17.58 -6.17
CA ILE A 304 -5.75 -16.90 -7.11
C ILE A 304 -6.91 -17.82 -7.48
N ALA A 305 -8.12 -17.29 -7.50
CA ALA A 305 -9.31 -18.06 -7.90
C ALA A 305 -9.65 -17.87 -9.38
N GLY A 306 -9.67 -18.95 -10.15
CA GLY A 306 -10.23 -18.96 -11.50
C GLY A 306 -11.75 -19.07 -11.46
N ARG A 307 -12.46 -18.09 -12.02
CA ARG A 307 -13.92 -18.14 -12.19
C ARG A 307 -14.28 -18.32 -13.66
N PRO A 308 -15.11 -19.31 -14.01
CA PRO A 308 -15.69 -19.40 -15.34
C PRO A 308 -16.82 -18.36 -15.44
N GLU A 309 -16.46 -17.12 -15.75
CA GLU A 309 -17.42 -16.04 -15.97
C GLU A 309 -17.45 -15.68 -17.45
N LYS A 310 -18.66 -15.51 -17.99
CA LYS A 310 -18.86 -15.04 -19.37
C LYS A 310 -19.14 -13.55 -19.39
N ILE A 311 -18.66 -12.92 -20.44
CA ILE A 311 -18.79 -11.50 -20.71
C ILE A 311 -20.03 -11.28 -21.55
N ARG A 312 -20.94 -10.43 -21.09
CA ARG A 312 -22.12 -10.05 -21.88
C ARG A 312 -21.81 -8.82 -22.70
N VAL A 313 -21.80 -8.95 -24.02
CA VAL A 313 -21.46 -7.89 -24.97
C VAL A 313 -22.69 -7.50 -25.78
N LEU A 314 -22.97 -6.20 -25.85
CA LEU A 314 -23.95 -5.63 -26.78
C LEU A 314 -23.23 -4.92 -27.92
N VAL A 315 -23.43 -5.36 -29.16
CA VAL A 315 -22.90 -4.70 -30.36
C VAL A 315 -24.04 -3.97 -31.07
N ILE A 316 -23.94 -2.65 -31.14
CA ILE A 316 -24.91 -1.77 -31.79
C ILE A 316 -24.28 -1.22 -33.06
N GLU A 317 -24.92 -1.41 -34.20
CA GLU A 317 -24.37 -1.02 -35.49
C GLU A 317 -25.47 -0.46 -36.41
N SER A 318 -25.12 0.49 -37.29
CA SER A 318 -26.05 1.06 -38.26
C SER A 318 -26.26 0.15 -39.47
N LEU A 319 -25.18 -0.38 -40.03
CA LEU A 319 -25.14 -1.23 -41.23
C LEU A 319 -24.25 -2.45 -40.97
N PRO A 320 -24.49 -3.60 -41.61
CA PRO A 320 -23.65 -4.80 -41.44
C PRO A 320 -22.31 -4.64 -42.18
N ARG A 321 -21.48 -3.68 -41.75
CA ARG A 321 -20.15 -3.39 -42.28
C ARG A 321 -19.21 -4.59 -42.06
N TRP A 322 -18.07 -4.58 -42.74
CA TRP A 322 -17.06 -5.63 -42.57
C TRP A 322 -16.65 -5.77 -41.10
N GLU A 323 -16.44 -4.65 -40.42
CA GLU A 323 -16.09 -4.57 -38.99
C GLU A 323 -17.11 -5.30 -38.13
N PHE A 324 -18.40 -5.05 -38.35
CA PHE A 324 -19.49 -5.72 -37.65
C PHE A 324 -19.51 -7.23 -37.92
N ARG A 325 -19.39 -7.64 -39.18
CA ARG A 325 -19.40 -9.07 -39.55
C ARG A 325 -18.23 -9.82 -38.91
N PHE A 326 -17.02 -9.25 -38.96
CA PHE A 326 -15.84 -9.85 -38.35
C PHE A 326 -15.93 -9.87 -36.83
N LEU A 327 -16.32 -8.75 -36.19
CA LEU A 327 -16.50 -8.67 -34.74
C LEU A 327 -17.53 -9.68 -34.24
N ARG A 328 -18.71 -9.74 -34.88
CA ARG A 328 -19.77 -10.70 -34.53
C ARG A 328 -19.28 -12.13 -34.62
N ASN A 329 -18.65 -12.51 -35.73
CA ASN A 329 -18.17 -13.88 -35.94
C ASN A 329 -17.09 -14.28 -34.93
N ALA A 330 -16.24 -13.33 -34.54
CA ALA A 330 -15.19 -13.55 -33.56
C ALA A 330 -15.78 -13.73 -32.15
N LEU A 331 -16.64 -12.82 -31.72
CA LEU A 331 -17.27 -12.85 -30.40
C LEU A 331 -18.23 -14.04 -30.23
N SER A 332 -18.99 -14.41 -31.26
CA SER A 332 -19.93 -15.54 -31.21
C SER A 332 -19.22 -16.90 -31.10
N ARG A 333 -17.94 -17.00 -31.52
CA ARG A 333 -17.12 -18.21 -31.38
C ARG A 333 -16.39 -18.30 -30.05
N ASP A 334 -16.30 -17.21 -29.30
CA ASP A 334 -15.58 -17.15 -28.05
C ASP A 334 -16.44 -17.75 -26.92
N PRO A 335 -15.99 -18.84 -26.25
CA PRO A 335 -16.77 -19.46 -25.17
C PRO A 335 -16.94 -18.56 -23.94
N GLY A 336 -16.06 -17.56 -23.79
CA GLY A 336 -16.09 -16.57 -22.71
C GLY A 336 -17.03 -15.39 -22.98
N VAL A 337 -17.71 -15.33 -24.13
CA VAL A 337 -18.57 -14.22 -24.51
C VAL A 337 -20.01 -14.67 -24.76
N GLU A 338 -20.95 -13.89 -24.26
CA GLU A 338 -22.36 -13.93 -24.60
C GLU A 338 -22.70 -12.68 -25.41
N LEU A 339 -22.98 -12.88 -26.70
CA LEU A 339 -23.16 -11.79 -27.65
C LEU A 339 -24.63 -11.45 -27.82
N SER A 340 -24.94 -10.16 -27.87
CA SER A 340 -26.19 -9.61 -28.34
C SER A 340 -25.92 -8.51 -29.36
N CYS A 341 -26.62 -8.51 -30.48
CA CYS A 341 -26.43 -7.60 -31.60
C CYS A 341 -27.70 -6.79 -31.85
N LEU A 342 -27.56 -5.49 -32.04
CA LEU A 342 -28.64 -4.59 -32.46
C LEU A 342 -28.22 -3.91 -33.76
N LEU A 343 -29.00 -4.10 -34.81
CA LEU A 343 -28.70 -3.57 -36.15
C LEU A 343 -29.83 -2.65 -36.61
N PHE A 344 -29.54 -1.37 -36.84
CA PHE A 344 -30.52 -0.33 -37.20
C PHE A 344 -30.78 -0.22 -38.72
N HIS A 345 -30.61 -1.30 -39.49
CA HIS A 345 -30.57 -1.21 -40.95
C HIS A 345 -31.80 -0.49 -41.55
N PRO A 346 -31.61 0.59 -42.34
CA PRO A 346 -32.69 1.50 -42.73
C PRO A 346 -33.73 0.87 -43.67
N SER A 347 -33.37 -0.18 -44.42
CA SER A 347 -34.24 -0.79 -45.46
C SER A 347 -34.63 -2.24 -45.23
N LEU A 348 -34.03 -2.94 -44.25
CA LEU A 348 -34.29 -4.36 -43.98
C LEU A 348 -34.96 -4.59 -42.62
N GLY A 349 -35.20 -3.52 -41.86
CA GLY A 349 -35.65 -3.60 -40.47
C GLY A 349 -34.54 -4.05 -39.54
N MET A 350 -34.89 -4.36 -38.29
CA MET A 350 -33.93 -4.89 -37.33
C MET A 350 -33.53 -6.32 -37.71
N GLY A 351 -32.26 -6.67 -37.48
CA GLY A 351 -31.74 -8.01 -37.77
C GLY A 351 -32.52 -9.08 -37.00
N ASP A 352 -32.80 -10.21 -37.66
CA ASP A 352 -33.45 -11.38 -37.05
C ASP A 352 -32.49 -12.57 -37.05
N GLY A 353 -32.55 -13.39 -36.00
CA GLY A 353 -31.72 -14.57 -35.83
C GLY A 353 -31.08 -14.70 -34.45
N LYS A 354 -30.28 -15.77 -34.29
CA LYS A 354 -29.56 -16.05 -33.05
C LYS A 354 -28.61 -14.89 -32.72
N ASP A 355 -28.69 -14.43 -31.47
CA ASP A 355 -27.94 -13.31 -30.89
C ASP A 355 -28.42 -11.91 -31.31
N TYR A 356 -29.49 -11.76 -32.09
CA TYR A 356 -30.03 -10.43 -32.44
C TYR A 356 -31.14 -9.97 -31.48
N LEU A 357 -31.12 -8.68 -31.14
CA LEU A 357 -32.18 -8.00 -30.40
C LEU A 357 -33.14 -7.33 -31.39
N THR A 358 -34.44 -7.48 -31.12
CA THR A 358 -35.53 -6.89 -31.91
C THR A 358 -35.83 -5.45 -31.55
N GLU A 359 -35.43 -4.98 -30.37
CA GLU A 359 -35.53 -3.59 -29.95
C GLU A 359 -34.42 -3.22 -28.97
N PHE A 360 -34.10 -1.92 -28.89
CA PHE A 360 -33.17 -1.41 -27.89
C PHE A 360 -33.78 -1.54 -26.47
N PRO A 361 -33.01 -2.00 -25.47
CA PRO A 361 -33.50 -2.12 -24.09
C PRO A 361 -34.05 -0.80 -23.54
N LYS A 362 -35.34 -0.79 -23.17
CA LYS A 362 -36.05 0.43 -22.72
C LYS A 362 -35.68 0.87 -21.30
N LYS A 363 -35.16 -0.03 -20.48
CA LYS A 363 -34.84 0.21 -19.07
C LYS A 363 -33.35 0.06 -18.81
N LEU A 364 -32.83 0.84 -17.86
CA LEU A 364 -31.44 0.73 -17.41
C LEU A 364 -31.13 -0.67 -16.85
N GLU A 365 -32.09 -1.32 -16.18
CA GLU A 365 -31.94 -2.68 -15.62
C GLU A 365 -31.70 -3.75 -16.69
N ASP A 366 -32.27 -3.57 -17.89
CA ASP A 366 -32.05 -4.48 -19.00
C ASP A 366 -30.71 -4.23 -19.68
N LEU A 367 -30.26 -2.98 -19.71
CA LEU A 367 -28.95 -2.60 -20.21
C LEU A 367 -27.82 -2.98 -19.22
N ALA A 368 -28.12 -3.00 -17.92
CA ALA A 368 -27.25 -3.41 -16.81
C ALA A 368 -26.77 -4.87 -16.89
N LYS A 369 -27.41 -5.66 -17.74
CA LYS A 369 -26.97 -7.02 -18.03
C LYS A 369 -25.72 -7.04 -18.91
N TYR A 370 -25.37 -5.96 -19.61
CA TYR A 370 -24.21 -5.94 -20.49
C TYR A 370 -22.99 -5.35 -19.77
N ASP A 371 -21.88 -6.08 -19.83
CA ASP A 371 -20.60 -5.62 -19.28
C ASP A 371 -19.91 -4.65 -20.24
N VAL A 372 -20.11 -4.81 -21.56
CA VAL A 372 -19.51 -3.97 -22.61
C VAL A 372 -20.51 -3.66 -23.72
N ILE A 373 -20.54 -2.41 -24.18
CA ILE A 373 -21.33 -1.95 -25.32
C ILE A 373 -20.40 -1.43 -26.43
N PHE A 374 -20.56 -1.94 -27.64
CA PHE A 374 -19.94 -1.43 -28.86
C PHE A 374 -20.95 -0.58 -29.63
N ILE A 375 -20.53 0.61 -30.08
CA ILE A 375 -21.32 1.51 -30.92
C ILE A 375 -20.57 1.72 -32.23
N GLY A 376 -21.05 1.09 -33.30
CA GLY A 376 -20.46 1.15 -34.63
C GLY A 376 -21.23 2.03 -35.60
N ASP A 377 -20.61 3.15 -36.00
CA ASP A 377 -21.14 4.14 -36.95
C ASP A 377 -22.64 4.42 -36.77
N VAL A 378 -23.07 4.54 -35.52
CA VAL A 378 -24.44 4.87 -35.11
C VAL A 378 -24.48 6.30 -34.59
N GLY A 379 -25.57 6.99 -34.89
CA GLY A 379 -25.84 8.34 -34.45
C GLY A 379 -27.29 8.53 -34.03
N MET A 380 -27.73 9.79 -34.13
CA MET A 380 -29.07 10.28 -33.82
C MET A 380 -29.96 10.38 -35.07
N ASN A 381 -29.61 9.68 -36.15
CA ASN A 381 -30.41 9.70 -37.37
C ASN A 381 -31.77 9.03 -37.16
N GLN A 382 -32.71 9.26 -38.08
CA GLN A 382 -34.03 8.65 -38.05
C GLN A 382 -33.90 7.11 -38.01
N ASN A 383 -34.58 6.47 -37.05
CA ASN A 383 -34.54 5.03 -36.77
C ASN A 383 -33.23 4.47 -36.19
N GLN A 384 -32.34 5.31 -35.65
CA GLN A 384 -31.16 4.91 -34.88
C GLN A 384 -31.37 5.16 -33.37
N LEU A 385 -30.37 5.72 -32.67
CA LEU A 385 -30.45 5.98 -31.24
C LEU A 385 -31.28 7.23 -30.95
N THR A 386 -31.97 7.21 -29.80
CA THR A 386 -32.65 8.39 -29.25
C THR A 386 -31.83 9.04 -28.14
N LYS A 387 -32.17 10.29 -27.79
CA LYS A 387 -31.47 11.02 -26.71
C LYS A 387 -31.66 10.35 -25.35
N GLU A 388 -32.83 9.77 -25.13
CA GLU A 388 -33.15 8.98 -23.94
C GLU A 388 -32.27 7.73 -23.85
N GLN A 389 -32.08 7.00 -24.97
CA GLN A 389 -31.20 5.84 -25.03
C GLN A 389 -29.72 6.20 -24.79
N CYS A 390 -29.26 7.34 -25.33
CA CYS A 390 -27.93 7.87 -25.06
C CYS A 390 -27.73 8.17 -23.57
N THR A 391 -28.77 8.70 -22.91
CA THR A 391 -28.77 8.96 -21.45
C THR A 391 -28.70 7.65 -20.66
N LEU A 392 -29.40 6.60 -21.09
CA LEU A 392 -29.33 5.27 -20.48
C LEU A 392 -27.92 4.67 -20.59
N ILE A 393 -27.29 4.77 -21.77
CA ILE A 393 -25.92 4.29 -21.99
C ILE A 393 -24.94 5.05 -21.10
N ARG A 394 -25.08 6.37 -20.99
CA ARG A 394 -24.27 7.17 -20.05
C ARG A 394 -24.47 6.72 -18.61
N GLY A 395 -25.72 6.58 -18.17
CA GLY A 395 -26.04 6.13 -16.82
C GLY A 395 -25.51 4.74 -16.50
N LEU A 396 -25.39 3.86 -17.50
CA LEU A 396 -24.76 2.56 -17.35
C LEU A 396 -23.25 2.69 -17.06
N VAL A 397 -22.54 3.48 -17.86
CA VAL A 397 -21.10 3.70 -17.69
C VAL A 397 -20.79 4.36 -16.35
N GLU A 398 -21.57 5.37 -15.95
CA GLU A 398 -21.36 6.10 -14.70
C GLU A 398 -21.68 5.27 -13.44
N ASN A 399 -22.78 4.51 -13.45
CA ASN A 399 -23.25 3.81 -12.24
C ASN A 399 -22.70 2.38 -12.09
N GLN A 400 -22.38 1.70 -13.20
CA GLN A 400 -22.02 0.28 -13.19
C GLN A 400 -20.62 -0.01 -13.73
N ALA A 401 -19.88 1.04 -14.14
CA ALA A 401 -18.55 0.93 -14.71
C ALA A 401 -18.49 -0.02 -15.92
N SER A 402 -19.56 -0.10 -16.71
CA SER A 402 -19.59 -0.88 -17.95
C SER A 402 -18.66 -0.26 -18.99
N GLY A 403 -18.06 -1.12 -19.81
CA GLY A 403 -17.23 -0.69 -20.93
C GLY A 403 -18.08 -0.12 -22.06
N LEU A 404 -17.66 1.00 -22.62
CA LEU A 404 -18.24 1.58 -23.83
C LEU A 404 -17.15 1.72 -24.88
N ILE A 405 -17.42 1.28 -26.10
CA ILE A 405 -16.47 1.28 -27.22
C ILE A 405 -17.13 1.94 -28.44
N PHE A 406 -16.49 2.97 -28.98
CA PHE A 406 -16.94 3.64 -30.20
C PHE A 406 -16.12 3.20 -31.41
N MET A 407 -16.80 2.66 -32.42
CA MET A 407 -16.26 2.25 -33.72
C MET A 407 -16.80 3.19 -34.81
N PRO A 408 -16.17 4.36 -35.04
CA PRO A 408 -16.61 5.28 -36.09
C PRO A 408 -16.56 4.63 -37.47
N GLY A 409 -17.35 5.15 -38.40
CA GLY A 409 -17.38 4.70 -39.78
C GLY A 409 -17.46 5.83 -40.78
N SER A 410 -17.48 5.44 -42.05
CA SER A 410 -17.50 6.36 -43.18
C SER A 410 -18.80 7.17 -43.29
N GLN A 411 -19.91 6.74 -42.67
CA GLN A 411 -21.13 7.56 -42.65
C GLN A 411 -21.03 8.76 -41.72
N GLY A 412 -20.04 8.78 -40.81
CA GLY A 412 -19.84 9.91 -39.91
C GLY A 412 -20.94 10.07 -38.86
N ASN A 413 -21.74 9.03 -38.59
CA ASN A 413 -22.91 9.16 -37.71
C ASN A 413 -22.52 9.48 -36.27
N GLN A 414 -21.30 9.11 -35.85
CA GLN A 414 -20.74 9.42 -34.54
C GLN A 414 -20.73 10.93 -34.22
N PHE A 415 -20.69 11.81 -35.22
CA PHE A 415 -20.68 13.26 -34.98
C PHE A 415 -21.99 13.75 -34.39
N SER A 416 -23.11 13.11 -34.71
CA SER A 416 -24.41 13.45 -34.13
C SER A 416 -24.53 13.06 -32.65
N LEU A 417 -23.66 12.16 -32.16
CA LEU A 417 -23.59 11.82 -30.73
C LEU A 417 -22.93 12.94 -29.90
N LEU A 418 -22.21 13.87 -30.54
CA LEU A 418 -21.60 15.02 -29.85
C LEU A 418 -22.64 15.98 -29.27
N ASP A 419 -23.86 15.97 -29.81
CA ASP A 419 -25.00 16.76 -29.33
C ASP A 419 -25.77 16.07 -28.18
N THR A 420 -25.23 14.95 -27.67
CA THR A 420 -25.85 14.12 -26.63
C THR A 420 -24.93 13.97 -25.41
N ASP A 421 -25.48 13.37 -24.37
CA ASP A 421 -24.79 12.96 -23.14
C ASP A 421 -23.58 12.03 -23.37
N LEU A 422 -23.48 11.37 -24.53
CA LEU A 422 -22.31 10.54 -24.87
C LEU A 422 -21.08 11.35 -25.29
N SER A 423 -21.24 12.65 -25.56
CA SER A 423 -20.13 13.55 -25.92
C SER A 423 -19.03 13.57 -24.87
N ASP A 424 -19.39 13.56 -23.59
CA ASP A 424 -18.43 13.57 -22.48
C ASP A 424 -17.64 12.26 -22.37
N LEU A 425 -18.25 11.14 -22.78
CA LEU A 425 -17.64 9.81 -22.74
C LEU A 425 -16.69 9.55 -23.92
N LEU A 426 -16.79 10.30 -25.02
CA LEU A 426 -15.85 10.21 -26.13
C LEU A 426 -14.46 10.69 -25.68
N PRO A 427 -13.41 9.85 -25.71
CA PRO A 427 -12.07 10.22 -25.24
C PRO A 427 -11.24 11.00 -26.26
N VAL A 428 -11.81 11.34 -27.41
CA VAL A 428 -11.13 12.06 -28.49
C VAL A 428 -11.93 13.29 -28.92
N ILE A 429 -11.23 14.26 -29.50
CA ILE A 429 -11.81 15.41 -30.19
C ILE A 429 -11.73 15.13 -31.68
N LEU A 430 -12.91 14.99 -32.29
CA LEU A 430 -13.07 14.77 -33.72
C LEU A 430 -12.92 16.09 -34.49
N ASP A 431 -12.41 16.01 -35.70
CA ASP A 431 -12.31 17.10 -36.66
C ASP A 431 -13.62 17.17 -37.47
N ASP A 432 -14.34 18.29 -37.34
CA ASP A 432 -15.65 18.50 -37.96
C ASP A 432 -15.56 18.80 -39.46
N THR A 433 -14.37 19.10 -39.99
CA THR A 433 -14.18 19.41 -41.41
C THR A 433 -14.24 18.16 -42.29
N ASN A 434 -13.93 16.98 -41.74
CA ASN A 434 -13.83 15.72 -42.48
C ASN A 434 -14.77 14.65 -41.91
N ARG A 435 -16.08 14.94 -41.76
CA ARG A 435 -17.03 14.09 -40.99
C ARG A 435 -17.10 12.62 -41.45
N GLU A 436 -16.88 12.35 -42.72
CA GLU A 436 -16.86 11.00 -43.31
C GLU A 436 -15.51 10.27 -43.15
N GLY A 437 -14.55 10.89 -42.46
CA GLY A 437 -13.21 10.38 -42.23
C GLY A 437 -12.23 10.65 -43.38
N LEU A 438 -11.09 9.99 -43.30
CA LEU A 438 -9.94 10.21 -44.18
C LEU A 438 -9.52 8.88 -44.78
N ALA A 439 -9.62 8.76 -46.10
CA ALA A 439 -9.11 7.61 -46.85
C ALA A 439 -7.66 7.83 -47.30
N GLU A 440 -6.87 6.76 -47.34
CA GLU A 440 -5.51 6.72 -47.85
C GLU A 440 -5.37 5.71 -48.99
N SER A 441 -4.50 6.01 -49.95
CA SER A 441 -4.20 5.10 -51.06
C SER A 441 -3.26 3.96 -50.66
N LEU A 442 -2.56 4.09 -49.54
CA LEU A 442 -1.65 3.07 -49.00
C LEU A 442 -2.16 2.58 -47.64
N PRO A 443 -2.03 1.29 -47.33
CA PRO A 443 -2.43 0.78 -46.04
C PRO A 443 -1.50 1.32 -44.95
N ALA A 444 -2.09 1.87 -43.89
CA ALA A 444 -1.34 2.38 -42.75
C ALA A 444 -1.33 1.38 -41.58
N PRO A 445 -0.16 0.97 -41.09
CA PRO A 445 -0.07 0.13 -39.91
C PRO A 445 -0.35 0.93 -38.65
N LEU A 446 -0.78 0.25 -37.58
CA LEU A 446 -0.88 0.82 -36.25
C LEU A 446 0.44 0.64 -35.51
N SER A 447 1.04 1.75 -35.07
CA SER A 447 2.23 1.72 -34.22
C SER A 447 1.81 1.87 -32.77
N LEU A 448 2.20 0.92 -31.92
CA LEU A 448 1.99 1.04 -30.49
C LEU A 448 2.80 2.20 -29.89
N THR A 449 2.18 2.92 -28.95
CA THR A 449 2.86 3.87 -28.06
C THR A 449 3.59 3.13 -26.94
N THR A 450 4.29 3.85 -26.07
CA THR A 450 4.95 3.24 -24.89
C THR A 450 3.91 2.59 -23.97
N GLU A 451 2.83 3.32 -23.70
CA GLU A 451 1.70 2.89 -22.87
C GLU A 451 0.94 1.73 -23.54
N GLY A 452 0.81 1.79 -24.86
CA GLY A 452 0.29 0.71 -25.70
C GLY A 452 1.00 -0.60 -25.46
N ARG A 453 2.33 -0.61 -25.56
CA ARG A 453 3.16 -1.83 -25.46
C ARG A 453 3.00 -2.57 -24.14
N SER A 454 2.80 -1.85 -23.03
CA SER A 454 2.57 -2.41 -21.69
C SER A 454 1.10 -2.72 -21.40
N SER A 455 0.17 -2.29 -22.24
CA SER A 455 -1.26 -2.49 -21.99
C SER A 455 -1.71 -3.90 -22.33
N LEU A 456 -2.43 -4.54 -21.40
CA LEU A 456 -3.09 -5.83 -21.64
C LEU A 456 -4.05 -5.80 -22.83
N LEU A 457 -4.60 -4.63 -23.17
CA LEU A 457 -5.51 -4.47 -24.30
C LEU A 457 -4.79 -4.68 -25.64
N THR A 458 -3.57 -4.19 -25.78
CA THR A 458 -2.83 -4.37 -27.04
C THR A 458 -1.99 -5.63 -27.06
N LEU A 459 -2.00 -6.43 -25.99
CA LEU A 459 -1.19 -7.64 -25.92
C LEU A 459 -1.83 -8.78 -26.71
N LEU A 460 -1.32 -9.00 -27.92
CA LEU A 460 -1.72 -10.10 -28.81
C LEU A 460 -0.83 -11.34 -28.66
N GLY A 461 0.43 -11.12 -28.28
CA GLY A 461 1.40 -12.19 -28.06
C GLY A 461 1.24 -12.85 -26.69
N ASN A 462 1.99 -13.93 -26.50
CA ASN A 462 2.11 -14.50 -25.15
C ASN A 462 2.86 -13.53 -24.25
N ASN A 463 3.94 -12.91 -24.74
CA ASN A 463 4.81 -12.04 -23.97
C ASN A 463 4.83 -10.59 -24.49
N GLU A 464 5.17 -9.64 -23.63
CA GLU A 464 5.29 -8.21 -23.97
C GLU A 464 6.37 -7.94 -25.03
N GLU A 465 7.43 -8.75 -25.05
CA GLU A 465 8.56 -8.60 -26.00
C GLU A 465 8.18 -8.96 -27.44
N GLU A 466 7.31 -9.95 -27.64
CA GLU A 466 6.86 -10.41 -28.96
C GLU A 466 5.78 -9.49 -29.54
N ASN A 467 5.04 -8.80 -28.67
CA ASN A 467 3.87 -8.03 -29.02
C ASN A 467 4.14 -6.97 -30.13
N PRO A 468 5.19 -6.13 -30.06
CA PRO A 468 5.47 -5.13 -31.09
C PRO A 468 5.76 -5.72 -32.48
N GLU A 469 6.31 -6.93 -32.56
CA GLU A 469 6.57 -7.61 -33.84
C GLU A 469 5.27 -8.14 -34.46
N ILE A 470 4.35 -8.64 -33.64
CA ILE A 470 3.01 -9.03 -34.08
C ILE A 470 2.29 -7.81 -34.67
N TRP A 471 2.27 -6.68 -33.95
CA TRP A 471 1.64 -5.44 -34.42
C TRP A 471 2.21 -4.90 -35.73
N ARG A 472 3.50 -5.09 -36.00
CA ARG A 472 4.13 -4.70 -37.26
C ARG A 472 3.73 -5.57 -38.45
N ARG A 473 3.33 -6.82 -38.20
CA ARG A 473 2.90 -7.76 -39.24
C ARG A 473 1.42 -7.64 -39.58
N LEU A 474 0.63 -6.98 -38.73
CA LEU A 474 -0.80 -6.81 -38.97
C LEU A 474 -1.02 -6.02 -40.26
N PRO A 475 -2.05 -6.38 -41.04
CA PRO A 475 -2.39 -5.66 -42.25
C PRO A 475 -2.85 -4.23 -41.89
N GLY A 476 -2.32 -3.24 -42.60
CA GLY A 476 -2.69 -1.84 -42.39
C GLY A 476 -4.11 -1.52 -42.87
N PHE A 477 -4.59 -0.34 -42.51
CA PHE A 477 -5.94 0.16 -42.81
C PHE A 477 -5.91 1.25 -43.89
N TYR A 478 -7.02 1.41 -44.62
CA TYR A 478 -7.13 2.37 -45.73
C TYR A 478 -7.98 3.59 -45.40
N TRP A 479 -8.71 3.58 -44.29
CA TRP A 479 -9.51 4.72 -43.85
C TRP A 479 -9.32 4.91 -42.36
N HIS A 480 -9.44 6.14 -41.87
CA HIS A 480 -9.55 6.42 -40.45
C HIS A 480 -10.44 7.63 -40.18
N ALA A 481 -11.20 7.59 -39.08
CA ALA A 481 -11.92 8.74 -38.54
C ALA A 481 -11.00 9.97 -38.34
N PRO A 482 -11.56 11.17 -38.37
CA PRO A 482 -10.78 12.39 -38.37
C PRO A 482 -10.53 12.84 -36.92
N VAL A 483 -9.41 12.45 -36.31
CA VAL A 483 -9.11 12.81 -34.90
C VAL A 483 -8.08 13.93 -34.83
N VAL A 484 -8.44 15.02 -34.16
CA VAL A 484 -7.53 16.15 -33.87
C VAL A 484 -6.59 15.79 -32.73
N LYS A 485 -7.15 15.42 -31.57
CA LYS A 485 -6.38 15.07 -30.37
C LYS A 485 -7.20 14.21 -29.41
N ALA A 486 -6.49 13.49 -28.55
CA ALA A 486 -7.11 12.84 -27.39
C ALA A 486 -7.52 13.91 -26.35
N LYS A 487 -8.63 13.69 -25.63
CA LYS A 487 -9.09 14.58 -24.55
C LYS A 487 -8.15 14.52 -23.35
N GLY A 488 -8.25 15.51 -22.46
CA GLY A 488 -7.50 15.49 -21.19
C GLY A 488 -7.95 14.29 -20.34
N GLY A 489 -6.99 13.55 -19.79
CA GLY A 489 -7.24 12.27 -19.14
C GLY A 489 -7.03 11.09 -20.07
N ALA A 490 -6.85 11.27 -21.39
CA ALA A 490 -6.81 10.17 -22.32
C ALA A 490 -5.43 9.52 -22.55
N GLU A 491 -5.34 8.19 -22.44
CA GLU A 491 -4.14 7.39 -22.73
C GLU A 491 -4.17 6.84 -24.14
N VAL A 492 -3.16 7.15 -24.94
CA VAL A 492 -3.14 6.73 -26.35
C VAL A 492 -2.31 5.46 -26.45
N LEU A 493 -2.89 4.37 -26.92
CA LEU A 493 -2.24 3.06 -26.99
C LEU A 493 -1.63 2.77 -28.38
N ALA A 494 -2.20 3.35 -29.44
CA ALA A 494 -1.71 3.17 -30.80
C ALA A 494 -1.93 4.43 -31.65
N VAL A 495 -1.02 4.63 -32.59
CA VAL A 495 -1.00 5.78 -33.51
C VAL A 495 -0.89 5.32 -34.95
N HIS A 496 -1.38 6.15 -35.86
CA HIS A 496 -1.33 5.91 -37.29
C HIS A 496 0.13 5.95 -37.79
N GLY A 497 0.56 4.90 -38.50
CA GLY A 497 1.97 4.71 -38.88
C GLY A 497 2.47 5.67 -39.97
N ASN A 498 1.62 6.02 -40.94
CA ASN A 498 2.03 6.76 -42.15
C ASN A 498 1.93 8.29 -42.03
N ARG A 499 1.12 8.82 -41.10
CA ARG A 499 0.93 10.27 -40.92
C ARG A 499 1.63 10.77 -39.67
N ARG A 500 2.61 11.66 -39.86
CA ARG A 500 3.19 12.49 -38.80
C ARG A 500 2.70 13.93 -38.98
N GLY A 501 1.62 14.29 -38.29
CA GLY A 501 1.14 15.68 -38.28
C GLY A 501 2.13 16.61 -37.59
N ASN A 502 2.15 17.89 -37.98
CA ASN A 502 3.10 18.91 -37.53
C ASN A 502 2.88 19.38 -36.07
N SER A 503 1.98 18.74 -35.33
CA SER A 503 1.83 18.86 -33.88
C SER A 503 1.10 17.62 -33.36
N VAL A 504 1.88 16.66 -32.89
CA VAL A 504 1.46 15.39 -32.27
C VAL A 504 0.92 14.33 -33.26
N ARG A 505 1.45 13.11 -33.15
CA ARG A 505 1.09 11.92 -33.96
C ARG A 505 -0.44 11.77 -34.03
N HIS A 506 -1.01 11.47 -35.21
CA HIS A 506 -2.43 11.15 -35.35
C HIS A 506 -2.73 9.86 -34.57
N ARG A 507 -3.66 9.95 -33.62
CA ARG A 507 -3.88 8.96 -32.57
C ARG A 507 -5.07 8.10 -32.97
N SER A 508 -4.85 6.80 -33.09
CA SER A 508 -5.86 5.85 -33.59
C SER A 508 -6.55 5.07 -32.48
N LEU A 509 -5.92 4.97 -31.31
CA LEU A 509 -6.43 4.21 -30.17
C LEU A 509 -6.20 5.00 -28.88
N SER A 510 -7.27 5.39 -28.19
CA SER A 510 -7.22 6.26 -27.00
C SER A 510 -8.20 5.80 -25.93
N LEU A 511 -7.73 5.63 -24.70
CA LEU A 511 -8.53 5.48 -23.48
C LEU A 511 -8.72 6.83 -22.80
N ASN A 512 -9.62 6.97 -21.83
CA ASN A 512 -9.74 8.14 -20.95
C ASN A 512 -9.94 7.72 -19.49
N PRO A 513 -8.93 7.94 -18.62
CA PRO A 513 -9.16 8.08 -17.18
C PRO A 513 -9.96 9.34 -16.82
N PRO A 514 -11.00 9.25 -15.95
CA PRO A 514 -11.82 10.40 -15.60
C PRO A 514 -11.04 11.45 -14.79
N GLY A 515 -11.30 12.72 -15.11
CA GLY A 515 -10.66 13.92 -14.54
C GLY A 515 -11.34 14.47 -13.27
N ALA A 516 -10.53 15.15 -12.46
CA ALA A 516 -10.78 15.54 -11.07
C ALA A 516 -11.99 16.46 -10.85
N GLY A 517 -13.02 15.92 -10.19
CA GLY A 517 -14.15 16.67 -9.63
C GLY A 517 -14.93 15.81 -8.64
N LYS A 518 -14.40 15.66 -7.42
CA LYS A 518 -15.02 15.00 -6.24
C LYS A 518 -16.16 13.99 -6.54
N PHE A 519 -15.86 12.88 -7.20
CA PHE A 519 -16.68 11.66 -7.18
C PHE A 519 -15.73 10.45 -7.31
N TYR A 520 -15.93 9.45 -6.46
CA TYR A 520 -15.09 8.26 -6.34
C TYR A 520 -15.52 7.21 -7.36
N SER A 521 -14.65 6.79 -8.29
CA SER A 521 -14.73 5.43 -8.88
C SER A 521 -13.40 4.91 -9.46
N TRP A 522 -12.88 4.00 -8.67
CA TRP A 522 -11.97 2.86 -8.85
C TRP A 522 -11.99 2.17 -10.24
N ALA A 523 -10.81 1.85 -10.83
CA ALA A 523 -10.68 0.69 -11.73
C ALA A 523 -10.03 -0.48 -11.00
N SER A 524 -10.88 -1.40 -10.62
CA SER A 524 -10.92 -2.69 -11.29
C SER A 524 -12.40 -2.98 -11.40
N THR A 525 -12.97 -3.14 -12.61
CA THR A 525 -13.95 -4.22 -12.65
C THR A 525 -13.10 -5.44 -12.38
N PRO A 526 -13.42 -6.23 -11.35
CA PRO A 526 -12.60 -7.40 -11.03
C PRO A 526 -12.76 -8.51 -12.12
N ARG A 527 -13.53 -8.17 -13.15
CA ARG A 527 -13.82 -8.81 -14.41
C ARG A 527 -12.89 -8.23 -15.50
N GLY A 528 -11.85 -8.94 -15.95
CA GLY A 528 -10.94 -8.57 -17.05
C GLY A 528 -11.58 -8.50 -18.45
N VAL A 529 -12.68 -7.77 -18.59
CA VAL A 529 -13.77 -8.09 -19.52
C VAL A 529 -13.74 -7.30 -20.85
N GLY A 530 -13.29 -6.03 -20.85
CA GLY A 530 -13.14 -5.28 -22.11
C GLY A 530 -11.97 -5.76 -22.99
N GLY A 531 -10.94 -6.36 -22.38
CA GLY A 531 -9.72 -6.76 -23.07
C GLY A 531 -9.86 -8.03 -23.91
N ALA A 532 -10.66 -9.00 -23.46
CA ALA A 532 -10.90 -10.23 -24.21
C ALA A 532 -11.64 -9.95 -25.53
N ALA A 533 -12.76 -9.21 -25.47
CA ALA A 533 -13.53 -8.83 -26.65
C ALA A 533 -12.71 -7.99 -27.64
N TRP A 534 -11.86 -7.10 -27.14
CA TRP A 534 -10.95 -6.27 -27.94
C TRP A 534 -9.81 -7.07 -28.59
N LYS A 535 -9.17 -8.00 -27.87
CA LYS A 535 -8.16 -8.90 -28.45
C LYS A 535 -8.76 -9.76 -29.54
N THR A 536 -9.95 -10.30 -29.31
CA THR A 536 -10.70 -11.10 -30.29
C THR A 536 -11.02 -10.27 -31.55
N PHE A 537 -11.32 -8.98 -31.41
CA PHE A 537 -11.46 -8.06 -32.54
C PHE A 537 -10.15 -7.84 -33.30
N ILE A 538 -9.05 -7.44 -32.64
CA ILE A 538 -7.78 -7.17 -33.35
C ILE A 538 -7.23 -8.42 -34.03
N THR A 539 -7.28 -9.58 -33.36
CA THR A 539 -6.79 -10.86 -33.90
C THR A 539 -7.60 -11.29 -35.12
N THR A 540 -8.90 -10.98 -35.14
CA THR A 540 -9.77 -11.26 -36.30
C THR A 540 -9.62 -10.23 -37.41
N ALA A 541 -9.49 -8.94 -37.06
CA ALA A 541 -9.26 -7.84 -38.01
C ALA A 541 -7.90 -7.93 -38.73
N SER A 542 -6.94 -8.68 -38.15
CA SER A 542 -5.61 -8.88 -38.71
C SER A 542 -5.44 -10.16 -39.53
N GLY A 543 -6.46 -11.04 -39.58
CA GLY A 543 -6.45 -12.25 -40.39
C GLY A 543 -5.43 -13.32 -39.96
N ASP A 544 -4.81 -13.20 -38.78
CA ASP A 544 -3.71 -14.07 -38.37
C ASP A 544 -4.18 -15.32 -37.60
N LYS A 545 -3.67 -16.49 -38.02
CA LYS A 545 -3.96 -17.81 -37.42
C LYS A 545 -3.06 -18.03 -36.21
N LEU A 546 -3.50 -17.68 -35.00
CA LEU A 546 -2.79 -18.00 -33.75
C LEU A 546 -3.47 -19.04 -32.85
N HIS A 547 -4.32 -19.90 -33.43
CA HIS A 547 -4.65 -21.19 -32.83
C HIS A 547 -4.47 -22.32 -33.83
N ALA A 548 -3.56 -23.25 -33.50
CA ALA A 548 -3.44 -24.55 -34.15
C ALA A 548 -4.83 -25.21 -34.14
N GLY A 549 -5.47 -25.24 -35.31
CA GLY A 549 -6.83 -25.78 -35.49
C GLY A 549 -7.79 -24.93 -36.33
N CYS A 550 -7.38 -23.74 -36.83
CA CYS A 550 -8.29 -22.85 -37.58
C CYS A 550 -8.02 -22.83 -39.11
N PRO A 551 -8.84 -23.48 -39.95
CA PRO A 551 -8.78 -23.31 -41.39
C PRO A 551 -9.71 -22.15 -41.79
N ILE A 552 -9.14 -20.97 -42.01
CA ILE A 552 -9.81 -19.87 -42.71
C ILE A 552 -9.03 -19.63 -44.00
N SER A 553 -9.73 -19.80 -45.13
CA SER A 553 -9.24 -19.68 -46.50
C SER A 553 -10.04 -18.61 -47.24
N GLU A 554 -10.09 -17.39 -46.71
CA GLU A 554 -10.72 -16.26 -47.41
C GLU A 554 -9.87 -15.00 -47.21
N THR A 555 -9.34 -14.48 -48.32
CA THR A 555 -8.50 -13.28 -48.39
C THR A 555 -9.36 -12.01 -48.34
N TRP A 556 -8.92 -11.03 -47.54
CA TRP A 556 -9.54 -9.72 -47.31
C TRP A 556 -9.56 -8.81 -48.57
N PRO A 557 -10.67 -8.10 -48.88
CA PRO A 557 -10.73 -7.08 -49.93
C PRO A 557 -10.16 -5.70 -49.51
N PRO A 558 -9.90 -4.78 -50.47
CA PRO A 558 -9.17 -3.52 -50.25
C PRO A 558 -9.93 -2.38 -49.54
N ASP A 559 -11.23 -2.51 -49.28
CA ASP A 559 -12.05 -1.46 -48.67
C ASP A 559 -12.03 -1.55 -47.13
N LYS A 560 -10.94 -1.12 -46.50
CA LYS A 560 -10.78 -1.20 -45.02
C LYS A 560 -11.07 0.11 -44.32
N GLU A 561 -11.96 0.09 -43.32
CA GLU A 561 -12.17 1.19 -42.38
C GLU A 561 -11.38 0.95 -41.07
N CYS A 562 -10.53 1.89 -40.61
CA CYS A 562 -10.07 1.90 -39.22
C CYS A 562 -11.27 2.18 -38.31
N ALA A 563 -11.83 1.12 -37.74
CA ALA A 563 -12.58 1.28 -36.52
C ALA A 563 -11.62 1.77 -35.41
N TYR A 564 -11.97 2.90 -34.80
CA TYR A 564 -11.38 3.33 -33.54
C TYR A 564 -11.94 2.43 -32.44
N PHE A 565 -11.19 2.26 -31.36
CA PHE A 565 -11.67 1.55 -30.19
C PHE A 565 -11.26 2.35 -28.97
N LEU A 566 -12.26 2.79 -28.23
CA LEU A 566 -12.10 3.78 -27.19
C LEU A 566 -12.62 3.14 -25.92
N ILE A 567 -11.73 2.54 -25.11
CA ILE A 567 -12.10 1.84 -23.87
C ILE A 567 -11.85 2.82 -22.69
N PRO A 568 -12.75 3.00 -21.71
CA PRO A 568 -12.41 3.76 -20.50
C PRO A 568 -11.59 2.90 -19.51
N SER A 569 -10.50 3.45 -18.92
CA SER A 569 -9.70 2.77 -17.87
C SER A 569 -9.16 3.77 -16.83
N ALA A 570 -8.92 3.31 -15.59
CA ALA A 570 -8.42 4.15 -14.49
C ALA A 570 -6.91 3.96 -14.18
N PRO A 571 -6.30 4.83 -13.35
CA PRO A 571 -4.85 5.11 -13.40
C PRO A 571 -3.97 4.23 -12.49
N HIS A 572 -2.69 4.09 -12.89
CA HIS A 572 -1.55 3.55 -12.12
C HIS A 572 -0.97 4.61 -11.13
N PRO A 573 -0.36 4.20 -9.99
CA PRO A 573 0.14 5.13 -8.99
C PRO A 573 1.59 5.55 -9.26
N ALA A 574 1.85 6.86 -9.34
CA ALA A 574 3.19 7.39 -9.18
C ALA A 574 3.25 8.54 -8.16
N ARG A 575 4.15 8.32 -7.17
CA ARG A 575 4.82 9.28 -6.28
C ARG A 575 3.94 10.28 -5.52
N ARG A 576 3.71 9.99 -4.23
CA ARG A 576 3.61 11.04 -3.20
C ARG A 576 4.71 10.89 -2.16
N SER A 577 5.69 11.78 -2.29
CA SER A 577 6.59 12.19 -1.22
C SER A 577 5.79 12.73 -0.03
N ARG A 578 6.32 12.45 1.16
CA ARG A 578 5.91 12.95 2.47
C ARG A 578 5.64 14.46 2.47
N SER A 579 4.51 14.88 3.05
CA SER A 579 4.46 16.05 3.95
C SER A 579 3.19 16.01 4.83
N MET A 580 3.38 15.47 6.04
CA MET A 580 2.88 15.96 7.33
C MET A 580 1.44 16.50 7.46
N GLN A 581 0.67 15.77 8.27
CA GLN A 581 -0.40 16.28 9.11
C GLN A 581 0.11 17.37 10.07
N MET A 582 -0.75 18.34 10.38
CA MET A 582 -0.91 18.83 11.75
C MET A 582 -2.40 19.01 12.05
N HIS A 583 -2.85 18.30 13.08
CA HIS A 583 -4.14 18.44 13.74
C HIS A 583 -4.29 19.82 14.41
N SER A 584 -5.53 20.26 14.66
CA SER A 584 -6.20 20.06 15.97
C SER A 584 -7.17 21.18 16.39
N ILE A 585 -8.25 20.74 17.03
CA ILE A 585 -8.94 21.33 18.21
C ILE A 585 -10.10 22.33 18.00
N GLN A 586 -11.27 21.87 18.49
CA GLN A 586 -12.47 22.61 18.89
C GLN A 586 -12.17 23.61 20.00
N THR A 587 -12.81 24.79 19.99
CA THR A 587 -13.36 25.41 21.20
C THR A 587 -14.37 26.49 20.83
N ALA A 588 -15.56 26.38 21.43
CA ALA A 588 -16.59 27.40 21.41
C ALA A 588 -16.27 28.47 22.46
N HIS A 589 -16.30 29.75 22.07
CA HIS A 589 -16.63 30.84 23.01
C HIS A 589 -17.16 32.07 22.28
N HIS A 590 -18.26 32.59 22.81
CA HIS A 590 -18.82 33.92 22.58
C HIS A 590 -17.79 35.03 22.82
N SER A 591 -17.75 36.05 21.96
CA SER A 591 -17.85 37.44 22.42
C SER A 591 -18.28 38.38 21.29
N LYS A 592 -19.14 39.32 21.66
CA LYS A 592 -19.67 40.42 20.87
C LYS A 592 -18.61 41.51 20.64
N LYS A 593 -18.86 42.27 19.56
CA LYS A 593 -18.76 43.74 19.47
C LYS A 593 -17.37 44.40 19.31
N VAL A 594 -17.28 45.22 18.24
CA VAL A 594 -16.83 46.65 18.21
C VAL A 594 -15.84 47.00 17.07
N THR A 595 -16.44 47.60 16.02
CA THR A 595 -16.06 48.80 15.21
C THR A 595 -14.87 48.89 14.25
N SER A 596 -15.22 49.56 13.13
CA SER A 596 -14.49 50.53 12.28
C SER A 596 -13.53 49.94 11.25
N GLN A 597 -13.55 50.29 9.96
CA GLN A 597 -14.21 51.38 9.20
C GLN A 597 -14.93 50.84 7.97
#